data_AF-A0A0M9ZIW7-F1
#
_entry.id   AF-A0A0M9ZIW7-F1
#
_cell.length_a   1.000
_cell.length_b   1.000
_cell.length_c   1.000
_cell.angle_alpha   90.00
_cell.angle_beta   90.00
_cell.angle_gamma   90.00
#
_symmetry.space_group_name_H-M   'P 1'
#
loop_
_entity.id
_entity.type
_entity.pdbx_description
1 polymer ?
#
loop_
_entity_poly.entity_id
_entity_poly.type
_entity_poly.pdbx_seq_one_letter_code
_entity_poly.pdbx_strand_id
1 'polypeptide(L)'
;PLPGSRNDCRAFTESGVDIACRGVPVLADGGYQGTGLLIPHRRRRGQETLSPQQGDENKVHRKARARVEHALSRLKNWKILRDCRLKGSGVHQAILGIARL
;
A
#
# COMPACT_ATOMS: atom_id res chain seq x y z
N PRO A 1 9.79 7.36 -5.12
CA PRO A 1 9.64 8.04 -3.81
C PRO A 1 9.51 9.55 -4.02
N LEU A 2 8.45 10.16 -3.49
CA LEU A 2 8.35 11.61 -3.51
C LEU A 2 9.33 12.21 -2.49
N PRO A 3 10.03 13.31 -2.83
CA PRO A 3 10.96 13.95 -1.90
C PRO A 3 10.23 14.61 -0.72
N GLY A 4 10.81 14.47 0.47
CA GLY A 4 10.27 14.97 1.75
C GLY A 4 9.48 13.91 2.52
N SER A 5 9.36 14.07 3.85
CA SER A 5 8.48 13.26 4.71
C SER A 5 7.01 13.55 4.37
N ARG A 6 6.56 13.04 3.22
CA ARG A 6 5.20 13.24 2.71
C ARG A 6 4.31 12.09 3.17
N ASN A 7 3.11 12.42 3.61
CA ASN A 7 2.08 11.44 3.95
C ASN A 7 1.77 10.55 2.73
N ASP A 8 1.63 9.25 2.94
CA ASP A 8 1.27 8.26 1.94
C ASP A 8 -0.02 8.61 1.18
N CYS A 9 -0.99 9.30 1.81
CA CYS A 9 -2.18 9.81 1.12
C CYS A 9 -1.82 10.77 -0.02
N ARG A 10 -0.82 11.64 0.16
CA ARG A 10 -0.37 12.54 -0.91
C ARG A 10 0.36 11.77 -1.99
N ALA A 11 1.19 10.80 -1.61
CA ALA A 11 1.87 9.95 -2.57
C ALA A 11 0.89 9.16 -3.45
N PHE A 12 -0.22 8.70 -2.86
CA PHE A 12 -1.29 8.01 -3.58
C PHE A 12 -1.85 8.86 -4.72
N THR A 13 -2.22 10.11 -4.44
CA THR A 13 -2.77 11.04 -5.44
C THR A 13 -1.71 11.57 -6.39
N GLU A 14 -0.57 12.05 -5.89
CA GLU A 14 0.48 12.67 -6.71
C GLU A 14 1.17 11.68 -7.67
N SER A 15 1.11 10.37 -7.37
CA SER A 15 1.62 9.33 -8.27
C SER A 15 0.61 8.87 -9.34
N GLY A 16 -0.66 9.31 -9.26
CA GLY A 16 -1.74 8.89 -10.17
C GLY A 16 -2.26 7.47 -9.92
N VAL A 17 -1.85 6.82 -8.82
CA VAL A 17 -2.32 5.47 -8.45
C VAL A 17 -3.82 5.50 -8.13
N ASP A 18 -4.32 6.60 -7.55
CA ASP A 18 -5.74 6.84 -7.32
C ASP A 18 -6.57 6.78 -8.61
N ILE A 19 -6.04 7.31 -9.71
CA ILE A 19 -6.66 7.25 -11.03
C ILE A 19 -6.57 5.83 -11.60
N ALA A 20 -5.38 5.21 -11.52
CA ALA A 20 -5.16 3.87 -12.05
C ALA A 20 -6.02 2.79 -11.37
N CYS A 21 -6.34 2.97 -10.10
CA CYS A 21 -7.17 2.06 -9.32
C CYS A 21 -8.66 2.46 -9.27
N ARG A 22 -9.10 3.38 -10.13
CA ARG A 22 -10.50 3.80 -10.14
C ARG A 22 -11.43 2.63 -10.49
N GLY A 23 -12.47 2.44 -9.68
CA GLY A 23 -13.48 1.41 -9.92
C GLY A 23 -13.11 0.01 -9.44
N VAL A 24 -11.93 -0.18 -8.84
CA VAL A 24 -11.54 -1.45 -8.21
C VAL A 24 -11.43 -1.29 -6.69
N PRO A 25 -11.78 -2.32 -5.90
CA PRO A 25 -11.52 -2.32 -4.47
C PRO A 25 -10.01 -2.29 -4.19
N VAL A 26 -9.55 -1.31 -3.42
CA VAL A 26 -8.13 -1.14 -3.06
C VAL A 26 -7.96 -1.32 -1.56
N LEU A 27 -7.05 -2.22 -1.19
CA LEU A 27 -6.64 -2.46 0.20
C LEU A 27 -5.45 -1.57 0.56
N ALA A 28 -5.55 -0.83 1.66
CA ALA A 28 -4.49 0.06 2.15
C ALA A 28 -4.23 -0.14 3.66
N ASP A 29 -3.16 0.46 4.19
CA ASP A 29 -2.97 0.54 5.65
C ASP A 29 -3.74 1.72 6.23
N GLY A 30 -3.77 1.78 7.55
CA GLY A 30 -4.33 2.89 8.29
C GLY A 30 -3.62 4.23 8.07
N GLY A 31 -2.52 4.31 7.32
CA GLY A 31 -1.93 5.59 6.91
C GLY A 31 -2.77 6.32 5.86
N TYR A 32 -3.55 5.58 5.07
CA TYR A 32 -4.37 6.11 3.97
C TYR A 32 -5.74 6.64 4.44
N GLN A 33 -5.84 7.19 5.66
CA GLN A 33 -7.12 7.71 6.16
C GLN A 33 -7.63 8.85 5.28
N GLY A 34 -8.96 8.88 5.04
CA GLY A 34 -9.60 9.92 4.24
C GLY A 34 -9.55 9.70 2.72
N THR A 35 -8.97 8.60 2.24
CA THR A 35 -8.85 8.29 0.79
C THR A 35 -10.00 7.45 0.23
N GLY A 36 -10.91 6.95 1.08
CA GLY A 36 -12.00 6.06 0.67
C GLY A 36 -11.58 4.61 0.37
N LEU A 37 -10.28 4.28 0.50
CA LEU A 37 -9.78 2.93 0.33
C LEU A 37 -10.22 2.01 1.49
N LEU A 38 -10.19 0.69 1.25
CA LEU A 38 -10.41 -0.28 2.30
C LEU A 38 -9.22 -0.25 3.24
N ILE A 39 -9.42 0.27 4.45
CA ILE A 39 -8.43 0.39 5.52
C ILE A 39 -8.92 -0.35 6.76
N PRO A 40 -8.02 -0.82 7.64
CA PRO A 40 -8.44 -1.50 8.86
C PRO A 40 -9.22 -0.54 9.77
N HIS A 41 -10.23 -1.06 10.46
CA HIS A 41 -10.97 -0.33 11.48
C HIS A 41 -10.02 0.14 12.58
N ARG A 42 -10.14 1.42 12.93
CA ARG A 42 -9.37 2.06 14.00
C ARG A 42 -10.32 2.59 15.07
N ARG A 43 -9.88 2.53 16.32
CA ARG A 43 -10.61 3.14 17.44
C ARG A 43 -10.73 4.65 17.22
N ARG A 44 -11.94 5.17 17.41
CA ARG A 44 -12.18 6.61 17.43
C ARG A 44 -11.77 7.19 18.78
N ARG A 45 -11.59 8.51 18.86
CA ARG A 45 -11.33 9.20 20.12
C ARG A 45 -12.50 8.94 21.09
N GLY A 46 -12.21 8.44 22.29
CA GLY A 46 -13.21 8.06 23.28
C GLY A 46 -13.79 6.65 23.11
N GLN A 47 -13.33 5.88 22.12
CA GLN A 47 -13.73 4.48 21.94
C GLN A 47 -12.67 3.54 22.55
N GLU A 48 -13.04 2.78 23.57
CA GLU A 48 -12.13 1.87 24.26
C GLU A 48 -11.80 0.61 23.43
N THR A 49 -12.80 0.03 22.79
CA THR A 49 -12.67 -1.25 22.05
C THR A 49 -13.33 -1.20 20.68
N LEU A 50 -12.80 -1.99 19.75
CA LEU A 50 -13.48 -2.28 18.48
C LEU A 50 -14.55 -3.34 18.73
N SER A 51 -15.62 -3.33 17.93
CA SER A 51 -16.60 -4.42 17.99
C SER A 51 -15.94 -5.75 17.59
N PRO A 52 -16.48 -6.91 18.04
CA PRO A 52 -15.98 -8.22 17.62
C PRO A 52 -15.92 -8.37 16.09
N GLN A 53 -16.95 -7.91 15.39
CA GLN A 53 -17.01 -7.91 13.93
C GLN A 53 -15.88 -7.07 13.30
N GLN A 54 -15.65 -5.84 13.78
CA GLN A 54 -14.54 -5.00 13.31
C GLN A 54 -13.19 -5.67 13.56
N GLY A 55 -13.07 -6.40 14.67
CA GLY A 55 -11.90 -7.22 15.00
C GLY A 55 -11.66 -8.33 13.98
N ASP A 56 -12.70 -9.05 13.58
CA ASP A 56 -12.61 -10.14 12.61
C ASP A 56 -12.33 -9.64 11.19
N GLU A 57 -12.97 -8.54 10.78
CA GLU A 57 -12.66 -7.86 9.51
C GLU A 57 -11.19 -7.39 9.48
N ASN A 58 -10.68 -6.85 10.59
CA ASN A 58 -9.27 -6.49 10.72
C ASN A 58 -8.32 -7.71 10.66
N LYS A 59 -8.74 -8.90 11.13
CA LYS A 59 -7.93 -10.13 10.97
C LYS A 59 -7.84 -10.54 9.50
N VAL A 60 -8.94 -10.46 8.75
CA VAL A 60 -8.93 -10.72 7.30
C VAL A 60 -8.03 -9.72 6.58
N HIS A 61 -8.16 -8.44 6.90
CA HIS A 61 -7.33 -7.36 6.37
C HIS A 61 -5.83 -7.62 6.63
N ARG A 62 -5.47 -7.99 7.86
CA ARG A 62 -4.08 -8.29 8.24
C ARG A 62 -3.51 -9.48 7.47
N LYS A 63 -4.30 -10.54 7.27
CA LYS A 63 -3.87 -11.72 6.48
C LYS A 63 -3.60 -11.33 5.02
N ALA A 64 -4.46 -10.53 4.42
CA ALA A 64 -4.26 -10.05 3.05
C ALA A 64 -2.99 -9.19 2.94
N ARG A 65 -2.82 -8.22 3.86
CA ARG A 65 -1.62 -7.38 3.90
C ARG A 65 -0.33 -8.17 4.08
N ALA A 66 -0.30 -9.13 4.99
CA ALA A 66 0.90 -9.93 5.24
C ALA A 66 1.39 -10.64 3.98
N ARG A 67 0.49 -11.12 3.12
CA ARG A 67 0.84 -11.75 1.84
C ARG A 67 1.47 -10.74 0.87
N VAL A 68 0.89 -9.56 0.75
CA VAL A 68 1.41 -8.47 -0.10
C VAL A 68 2.77 -8.00 0.40
N GLU A 69 2.91 -7.76 1.70
CA GLU A 69 4.17 -7.34 2.32
C GLU A 69 5.27 -8.39 2.16
N HIS A 70 4.94 -9.68 2.22
CA HIS A 70 5.87 -10.79 1.97
C HIS A 70 6.36 -10.81 0.51
N ALA A 71 5.46 -10.57 -0.44
CA ALA A 71 5.83 -10.44 -1.85
C ALA A 71 6.73 -9.21 -2.07
N LEU A 72 6.33 -8.04 -1.55
CA LEU A 72 7.12 -6.81 -1.64
C LEU A 72 8.50 -6.96 -0.97
N SER A 73 8.58 -7.65 0.16
CA SER A 73 9.84 -7.91 0.86
C SER A 73 10.78 -8.77 0.01
N ARG A 74 10.26 -9.79 -0.70
CA ARG A 74 11.06 -10.55 -1.67
C ARG A 74 11.55 -9.68 -2.82
N LEU A 75 10.68 -8.85 -3.39
CA LEU A 75 11.04 -7.93 -4.48
C LEU A 75 12.15 -6.95 -4.05
N LYS A 76 12.08 -6.41 -2.84
CA LYS A 76 13.11 -5.52 -2.28
C LYS A 76 14.49 -6.20 -2.13
N ASN A 77 14.53 -7.52 -2.06
CA ASN A 77 15.77 -8.30 -1.93
C ASN A 77 16.46 -8.59 -3.26
N TRP A 78 15.76 -8.45 -4.40
CA TRP A 78 16.35 -8.71 -5.70
C TRP A 78 17.31 -7.59 -6.08
N LYS A 79 18.58 -7.94 -6.34
CA LYS A 79 19.64 -6.98 -6.71
C LYS A 79 19.23 -6.09 -7.88
N ILE A 80 18.62 -6.66 -8.94
CA ILE A 80 18.17 -5.90 -10.11
C ILE A 80 17.15 -4.83 -9.71
N LEU A 81 16.13 -5.18 -8.92
CA LEU A 81 15.11 -4.23 -8.46
C LEU A 81 15.67 -3.21 -7.47
N ARG A 82 16.60 -3.63 -6.61
CA ARG A 82 17.31 -2.75 -5.68
C ARG A 82 18.16 -1.71 -6.43
N ASP A 83 18.89 -2.14 -7.46
CA ASP A 83 19.73 -1.28 -8.28
C ASP A 83 18.88 -0.34 -9.14
N CYS A 84 17.76 -0.83 -9.70
CA CYS A 84 16.74 -0.01 -10.36
C CYS A 84 16.17 1.07 -9.43
N ARG A 85 15.91 0.75 -8.17
CA ARG A 85 15.43 1.73 -7.16
C ARG A 85 16.47 2.81 -6.83
N LEU A 86 17.75 2.45 -6.84
CA LEU A 86 18.86 3.36 -6.52
C LEU A 86 19.31 4.19 -7.74
N LYS A 87 19.05 3.71 -8.97
CA LYS A 87 19.46 4.34 -10.22
C LYS A 87 18.24 4.74 -11.07
N GLY A 88 17.72 5.95 -10.82
CA GLY A 88 16.83 6.69 -11.74
C GLY A 88 15.73 5.87 -12.43
N SER A 89 15.64 5.96 -13.76
CA SER A 89 14.59 5.35 -14.60
C SER A 89 14.50 3.82 -14.56
N GLY A 90 15.39 3.12 -13.84
CA GLY A 90 15.37 1.67 -13.70
C GLY A 90 14.10 1.11 -13.07
N VAL A 91 13.43 1.88 -12.19
CA VAL A 91 12.15 1.47 -11.57
C VAL A 91 11.05 1.32 -12.61
N HIS A 92 10.96 2.22 -13.59
CA HIS A 92 9.92 2.18 -14.62
C HIS A 92 10.04 0.92 -15.50
N GLN A 93 11.26 0.60 -15.95
CA GLN A 93 11.53 -0.59 -16.76
C GLN A 93 11.29 -1.89 -15.98
N ALA A 94 11.68 -1.92 -14.70
CA ALA A 94 11.43 -3.06 -13.83
C ALA A 94 9.93 -3.33 -13.59
N ILE A 95 9.14 -2.27 -13.38
CA ILE A 95 7.68 -2.39 -13.21
C ILE A 95 7.01 -2.90 -14.49
N LEU A 96 7.42 -2.40 -15.66
CA LEU A 96 6.91 -2.90 -16.95
C LEU A 96 7.26 -4.37 -17.19
N GLY A 97 8.43 -4.83 -16.76
CA GLY A 97 8.82 -6.24 -16.85
C GLY A 97 7.99 -7.15 -15.94
N ILE A 98 7.67 -6.70 -14.73
CA ILE A 98 6.82 -7.47 -13.79
C ILE A 98 5.36 -7.48 -14.24
N ALA A 99 4.84 -6.37 -14.77
CA ALA A 99 3.44 -6.26 -15.21
C ALA A 99 3.13 -7.05 -16.49
N ARG A 100 4.16 -7.53 -17.20
CA ARG A 100 4.04 -8.32 -18.46
C ARG A 100 4.34 -9.81 -18.27
N LEU A 101 4.61 -10.25 -17.04
CA LEU A 101 4.66 -11.66 -16.63
C LEU A 101 3.27 -12.11 -16.17
#